data_AF-A0A7W0KVX6-F1
#
_entry.id   AF-A0A7W0KVX6-F1
#
_cell.length_a   1.000
_cell.length_b   1.000
_cell.length_c   1.000
_cell.angle_alpha   90.00
_cell.angle_beta   90.00
_cell.angle_gamma   90.00
#
_symmetry.space_group_name_H-M   'P 1'
#
loop_
_entity.id
_entity.type
_entity.pdbx_description
1 polymer ?
#
loop_
_entity_poly.entity_id
_entity_poly.type
_entity_poly.pdbx_seq_one_letter_code
_entity_poly.pdbx_strand_id
1 'polypeptide(L)'
;AKVRFCQRCFNVTDEELCTFCRDDRRDHRVVCVVEESRDIVAVERTGEFNGRYHVLLGAMSPLEGIGPEHLKIRELLTRLEPEGIEEVIICTNPNTEGEVTAMYLARQLRPLGLRVTRLASGLPVGGDLEYADELTLGRALEGRREVPSDA
;
A
#
# COMPACT_ATOMS: atom_id res chain seq x y z
N ALA A 1 13.09 -2.30 25.61
CA ALA A 1 13.22 -1.32 24.51
C ALA A 1 11.94 -0.49 24.42
N LYS A 2 12.00 0.75 23.91
CA LYS A 2 10.81 1.64 23.81
C LYS A 2 10.29 1.61 22.37
N VAL A 3 9.00 1.31 22.22
CA VAL A 3 8.30 1.34 20.94
C VAL A 3 8.43 2.72 20.29
N ARG A 4 8.78 2.74 19.00
CA ARG A 4 8.99 3.92 18.17
C ARG A 4 8.62 3.63 16.72
N PHE A 5 8.68 4.67 15.88
CA PHE A 5 8.57 4.53 14.44
C PHE A 5 9.95 4.39 13.79
N CYS A 6 10.05 3.50 12.81
CA CYS A 6 11.19 3.37 11.93
C CYS A 6 11.46 4.71 11.25
N GLN A 7 12.71 5.18 11.29
CA GLN A 7 13.07 6.48 10.70
C GLN A 7 12.87 6.56 9.19
N ARG A 8 12.84 5.41 8.49
CA ARG A 8 12.73 5.34 7.02
C ARG A 8 11.29 5.14 6.54
N CYS A 9 10.57 4.18 7.12
CA CYS A 9 9.26 3.76 6.60
C CYS A 9 8.09 3.97 7.57
N PHE A 10 8.34 4.50 8.77
CA PHE A 10 7.31 4.73 9.79
C PHE A 10 6.57 3.47 10.30
N ASN A 11 7.07 2.26 10.01
CA ASN A 11 6.61 1.06 10.68
C ASN A 11 6.95 1.10 12.18
N VAL A 12 6.11 0.50 13.02
CA VAL A 12 6.39 0.28 14.44
C VAL A 12 7.59 -0.66 14.62
N THR A 13 8.54 -0.27 15.46
CA THR A 13 9.73 -1.05 15.80
C THR A 13 10.26 -0.59 17.16
N ASP A 14 11.19 -1.34 17.74
CA ASP A 14 11.93 -0.96 18.93
C ASP A 14 13.38 -0.55 18.63
N GLU A 15 13.74 -0.50 17.35
CA GLU A 15 15.05 -0.11 16.80
C GLU A 15 14.95 1.15 15.91
N GLU A 16 16.08 1.66 15.42
CA GLU A 16 16.13 2.84 14.54
C GLU A 16 15.48 2.58 13.17
N LEU A 17 15.80 1.42 12.59
CA LEU A 17 15.21 0.92 11.36
C LEU A 17 14.48 -0.39 11.66
N CYS A 18 13.29 -0.57 11.09
CA CYS A 18 12.57 -1.84 11.25
C CYS A 18 13.30 -2.99 10.53
N THR A 19 12.92 -4.22 10.84
CA THR A 19 13.48 -5.43 10.24
C THR A 19 13.41 -5.40 8.70
N PHE A 20 12.31 -4.90 8.13
CA PHE A 20 12.12 -4.79 6.68
C PHE A 20 13.02 -3.76 6.01
N CYS A 21 13.37 -2.66 6.70
CA CYS A 21 14.26 -1.64 6.15
C CYS A 21 15.74 -2.03 6.20
N ARG A 22 16.11 -2.94 7.11
CA ARG A 22 17.49 -3.44 7.28
C ARG A 22 17.78 -4.72 6.51
N ASP A 23 16.75 -5.39 6.00
CA ASP A 23 16.93 -6.61 5.22
C ASP A 23 17.35 -6.27 3.79
N ASP A 24 18.62 -6.50 3.48
CA ASP A 24 19.20 -6.26 2.15
C ASP A 24 18.76 -7.30 1.10
N ARG A 25 18.07 -8.37 1.51
CA ARG A 25 17.48 -9.35 0.58
C ARG A 25 16.16 -8.85 -0.02
N ARG A 26 15.58 -7.79 0.55
CA ARG A 26 14.36 -7.17 0.05
C ARG A 26 14.65 -6.25 -1.12
N ASP A 27 13.73 -6.25 -2.08
CA ASP A 27 13.81 -5.34 -3.21
C ASP A 27 13.54 -3.90 -2.75
N HIS A 28 14.56 -3.05 -2.85
CA HIS A 28 14.47 -1.64 -2.48
C HIS A 28 13.80 -0.78 -3.55
N ARG A 29 13.67 -1.29 -4.79
CA ARG A 29 13.08 -0.57 -5.92
C ARG A 29 11.55 -0.58 -5.87
N VAL A 30 10.95 -1.43 -5.03
CA VAL A 30 9.51 -1.57 -4.88
C VAL A 30 9.07 -1.21 -3.46
N VAL A 31 8.15 -0.26 -3.34
CA VAL A 31 7.58 0.17 -2.06
C VAL A 31 6.08 -0.06 -2.02
N CYS A 32 5.63 -0.81 -1.01
CA CYS A 32 4.23 -0.99 -0.66
C CYS A 32 3.82 0.06 0.38
N VAL A 33 2.90 0.95 0.00
CA VAL A 33 2.39 2.03 0.82
C VAL A 33 1.12 1.58 1.51
N VAL A 34 1.13 1.55 2.84
CA VAL A 34 0.01 1.11 3.69
C VAL A 34 -0.47 2.23 4.60
N GLU A 35 -1.71 2.12 5.11
CA GLU A 35 -2.27 3.11 6.04
C GLU A 35 -1.62 2.96 7.42
N GLU A 36 -1.54 1.72 7.93
CA GLU A 36 -1.09 1.43 9.29
C GLU A 36 -0.04 0.31 9.34
N SER A 37 0.73 0.26 10.44
CA SER A 37 1.76 -0.79 10.64
C SER A 37 1.19 -2.21 10.69
N ARG A 38 -0.07 -2.37 11.11
CA ARG A 38 -0.74 -3.69 11.13
C ARG A 38 -0.99 -4.26 9.74
N ASP A 39 -1.12 -3.40 8.73
CA ASP A 39 -1.39 -3.83 7.36
C ASP A 39 -0.16 -4.55 6.77
N ILE A 40 1.05 -4.18 7.21
CA ILE A 40 2.28 -4.89 6.87
C ILE A 40 2.18 -6.36 7.29
N VAL A 41 1.64 -6.65 8.48
CA VAL A 41 1.48 -8.03 8.95
C VAL A 41 0.55 -8.82 8.03
N ALA A 42 -0.51 -8.20 7.51
CA ALA A 42 -1.41 -8.84 6.57
C ALA A 42 -0.72 -9.16 5.24
N VAL A 43 0.06 -8.23 4.70
CA VAL A 43 0.84 -8.44 3.46
C VAL A 43 1.91 -9.52 3.66
N GLU A 44 2.68 -9.47 4.75
CA GLU A 44 3.75 -10.43 5.02
C GLU A 44 3.25 -11.87 5.20
N ARG A 45 2.04 -12.04 5.77
CA ARG A 45 1.41 -13.37 5.90
C ARG A 45 1.14 -14.05 4.56
N THR A 46 1.07 -13.31 3.46
CA THR A 46 0.91 -13.90 2.13
C THR A 46 2.17 -14.61 1.65
N GLY A 47 3.36 -14.16 2.07
CA GLY A 47 4.63 -14.65 1.54
C GLY A 47 4.95 -14.22 0.11
N GLU A 48 4.09 -13.41 -0.53
CA GLU A 48 4.18 -13.06 -1.96
C GLU A 48 4.92 -11.74 -2.22
N PHE A 49 5.20 -10.95 -1.17
CA PHE A 49 5.82 -9.63 -1.31
C PHE A 49 7.20 -9.58 -0.68
N ASN A 50 8.22 -9.25 -1.49
CA ASN A 50 9.61 -9.09 -1.05
C ASN A 50 10.13 -7.64 -1.14
N GLY A 51 9.25 -6.66 -1.39
CA GLY A 51 9.64 -5.25 -1.43
C GLY A 51 9.75 -4.63 -0.03
N ARG A 52 9.91 -3.30 0.00
CA ARG A 52 9.91 -2.50 1.23
C ARG A 52 8.54 -1.84 1.47
N TYR A 53 8.38 -1.28 2.66
CA TYR A 53 7.13 -0.63 3.07
C TYR A 53 7.29 0.87 3.25
N HIS A 54 6.14 1.54 3.29
CA HIS A 54 5.96 2.88 3.83
C HIS A 54 4.61 2.99 4.51
N VAL A 55 4.58 3.42 5.78
CA VAL A 55 3.35 3.57 6.57
C VAL A 55 2.94 5.02 6.59
N LEU A 56 1.71 5.32 6.14
CA LEU A 56 1.17 6.67 6.08
C LEU A 56 0.77 7.23 7.46
N LEU A 57 0.53 6.33 8.42
CA LEU A 57 -0.03 6.61 9.75
C LEU A 57 -1.47 7.12 9.68
N GLY A 58 -2.27 6.48 8.82
CA GLY A 58 -3.69 6.77 8.60
C GLY A 58 -4.03 6.94 7.13
N ALA A 59 -5.23 7.45 6.89
CA ALA A 59 -5.77 7.78 5.58
C ALA A 59 -6.36 9.20 5.61
N MET A 60 -6.52 9.82 4.44
CA MET A 60 -7.17 11.12 4.33
C MET A 60 -8.68 10.99 4.59
N SER A 61 -9.19 11.89 5.41
CA SER A 61 -10.60 11.96 5.77
C SER A 61 -11.07 13.42 5.71
N PRO A 62 -11.73 13.83 4.61
CA PRO A 62 -12.28 15.18 4.50
C PRO A 62 -13.29 15.50 5.59
N LEU A 63 -14.03 14.48 6.06
CA LEU A 63 -15.03 14.64 7.11
C LEU A 63 -14.40 14.95 8.47
N GLU A 64 -13.22 14.38 8.75
CA GLU A 64 -12.46 14.63 9.98
C GLU A 64 -11.41 15.75 9.82
N GLY A 65 -11.33 16.39 8.65
CA GLY A 65 -10.32 17.41 8.34
C GLY A 65 -8.89 16.87 8.22
N ILE A 66 -8.72 15.56 8.01
CA ILE A 66 -7.41 14.92 7.85
C ILE A 66 -6.96 15.05 6.39
N GLY A 67 -6.11 16.04 6.14
CA GLY A 67 -5.41 16.26 4.87
C GLY A 67 -4.06 15.53 4.75
N PRO A 68 -3.41 15.61 3.57
CA PRO A 68 -2.14 14.92 3.28
C PRO A 68 -0.98 15.32 4.19
N GLU A 69 -0.99 16.54 4.73
CA GLU A 69 -0.02 17.08 5.69
C GLU A 69 -0.03 16.38 7.06
N HIS A 70 -1.13 15.68 7.38
CA HIS A 70 -1.26 14.89 8.60
C HIS A 70 -0.69 13.47 8.44
N LEU A 71 -0.38 13.06 7.21
CA LEU A 71 0.12 11.74 6.86
C LEU A 71 1.59 11.79 6.48
N LYS A 72 2.23 10.62 6.39
CA LYS A 72 3.63 10.48 5.97
C LYS A 72 3.82 10.49 4.45
N ILE A 73 3.01 11.27 3.73
CA ILE A 73 3.09 11.38 2.27
C ILE A 73 4.32 12.17 1.85
N ARG A 74 4.62 13.28 2.53
CA ARG A 74 5.80 14.10 2.20
C ARG A 74 7.08 13.28 2.33
N GLU A 75 7.20 12.51 3.41
CA GLU A 75 8.37 11.67 3.66
C GLU A 75 8.48 10.50 2.66
N LEU A 76 7.35 9.97 2.18
CA LEU A 76 7.34 9.04 1.05
C LEU A 76 7.96 9.69 -0.19
N LEU A 77 7.49 10.89 -0.58
CA LEU A 77 7.98 11.57 -1.78
C LEU A 77 9.48 11.86 -1.70
N THR A 78 9.98 12.28 -0.53
CA THR A 78 11.40 12.65 -0.35
C THR A 78 12.37 11.48 -0.51
N ARG A 79 11.92 10.23 -0.40
CA ARG A 79 12.80 9.06 -0.50
C ARG A 79 12.73 8.32 -1.83
N LEU A 80 11.81 8.69 -2.73
CA LEU A 80 11.62 7.99 -4.01
C LEU A 80 12.87 8.01 -4.88
N GLU A 81 13.35 9.21 -5.22
CA GLU A 81 14.53 9.38 -6.08
C GLU A 81 15.83 8.95 -5.38
N PRO A 82 16.14 9.37 -4.13
CA PRO A 82 17.40 8.99 -3.48
C PRO A 82 17.56 7.48 -3.25
N GLU A 83 16.46 6.73 -3.08
CA GLU A 83 16.50 5.28 -2.91
C GLU A 83 16.36 4.52 -4.23
N GLY A 84 16.20 5.20 -5.38
CA GLY A 84 16.03 4.56 -6.68
C GLY A 84 14.77 3.69 -6.77
N ILE A 85 13.67 4.15 -6.14
CA ILE A 85 12.38 3.46 -6.18
C ILE A 85 11.81 3.58 -7.60
N GLU A 86 11.30 2.48 -8.13
CA GLU A 86 10.73 2.39 -9.48
C GLU A 86 9.25 2.05 -9.47
N GLU A 87 8.79 1.32 -8.44
CA GLU A 87 7.39 0.96 -8.27
C GLU A 87 6.87 1.34 -6.88
N VAL A 88 5.69 1.96 -6.87
CA VAL A 88 4.90 2.22 -5.67
C VAL A 88 3.58 1.47 -5.77
N ILE A 89 3.38 0.50 -4.88
CA ILE A 89 2.14 -0.24 -4.73
C ILE A 89 1.29 0.47 -3.67
N ILE A 90 0.13 0.99 -4.07
CA ILE A 90 -0.82 1.63 -3.16
C ILE A 90 -1.69 0.53 -2.53
N CYS A 91 -1.37 0.21 -1.29
CA CYS A 91 -2.00 -0.80 -0.44
C CYS A 91 -2.84 -0.16 0.68
N THR A 92 -3.58 0.91 0.33
CA THR A 92 -4.60 1.49 1.21
C THR A 92 -5.87 0.66 1.17
N ASN A 93 -6.69 0.77 2.22
CA ASN A 93 -7.93 0.01 2.38
C ASN A 93 -8.91 0.32 1.23
N PRO A 94 -9.75 -0.65 0.82
CA PRO A 94 -10.72 -0.47 -0.26
C PRO A 94 -12.00 0.25 0.19
N ASN A 95 -11.91 1.14 1.18
CA ASN A 95 -12.97 2.01 1.69
C ASN A 95 -12.85 3.44 1.12
N THR A 96 -13.76 4.34 1.50
CA THR A 96 -13.81 5.71 0.98
C THR A 96 -12.51 6.48 1.25
N GLU A 97 -12.02 6.46 2.48
CA GLU A 97 -10.82 7.17 2.93
C GLU A 97 -9.57 6.64 2.21
N GLY A 98 -9.45 5.32 2.14
CA GLY A 98 -8.35 4.65 1.45
C GLY A 98 -8.36 4.91 -0.06
N GLU A 99 -9.53 5.03 -0.69
CA GLU A 99 -9.65 5.39 -2.10
C GLU A 99 -9.27 6.86 -2.38
N VAL A 100 -9.75 7.79 -1.54
CA VAL A 100 -9.35 9.20 -1.61
C VAL A 100 -7.84 9.34 -1.46
N THR A 101 -7.26 8.61 -0.51
CA THR A 101 -5.81 8.55 -0.27
C THR A 101 -5.06 7.99 -1.48
N ALA A 102 -5.55 6.90 -2.06
CA ALA A 102 -4.96 6.27 -3.23
C ALA A 102 -4.97 7.17 -4.46
N MET A 103 -6.10 7.79 -4.75
CA MET A 103 -6.24 8.70 -5.89
C MET A 103 -5.33 9.93 -5.76
N TYR A 104 -5.11 10.42 -4.54
CA TYR A 104 -4.17 11.51 -4.29
C TYR A 104 -2.73 11.06 -4.49
N LEU A 105 -2.32 9.94 -3.89
CA LEU A 105 -0.98 9.37 -4.10
C LEU A 105 -0.70 9.14 -5.58
N ALA A 106 -1.64 8.53 -6.32
CA ALA A 106 -1.49 8.31 -7.75
C ALA A 106 -1.29 9.61 -8.54
N ARG A 107 -2.01 10.70 -8.19
CA ARG A 107 -1.83 12.02 -8.82
C ARG A 107 -0.46 12.64 -8.52
N GLN A 108 0.08 12.43 -7.32
CA GLN A 108 1.40 12.94 -6.94
C GLN A 108 2.54 12.12 -7.56
N LEU A 109 2.38 10.80 -7.66
CA LEU A 109 3.44 9.88 -8.06
C LEU A 109 3.58 9.72 -9.58
N ARG A 110 2.47 9.73 -10.34
CA ARG A 110 2.49 9.55 -11.80
C ARG A 110 3.37 10.56 -12.54
N PRO A 111 3.36 11.88 -12.21
CA PRO A 111 4.24 12.85 -12.86
C PRO A 111 5.74 12.58 -12.67
N LEU A 112 6.12 11.77 -11.68
CA LEU A 112 7.51 11.43 -11.38
C LEU A 112 8.05 10.29 -12.28
N GLY A 113 7.24 9.73 -13.18
CA GLY A 113 7.65 8.65 -14.08
C GLY A 113 7.74 7.26 -13.41
N LEU A 114 7.22 7.13 -12.20
CA LEU A 114 7.20 5.87 -11.44
C LEU A 114 6.08 4.95 -11.92
N ARG A 115 6.30 3.64 -11.80
CA ARG A 115 5.23 2.65 -11.91
C ARG A 115 4.36 2.75 -10.66
N VAL A 116 3.10 3.11 -10.81
CA VAL A 116 2.15 3.19 -9.69
C VAL A 116 1.08 2.12 -9.88
N THR A 117 1.01 1.18 -8.94
CA THR A 117 0.05 0.08 -8.94
C THR A 117 -0.84 0.14 -7.71
N ARG A 118 -1.98 -0.57 -7.75
CA ARG A 118 -2.94 -0.66 -6.65
C ARG A 118 -3.32 -2.12 -6.47
N LEU A 119 -3.63 -2.52 -5.23
CA LEU A 119 -4.16 -3.86 -4.99
C LEU A 119 -5.39 -4.12 -5.85
N ALA A 120 -5.50 -5.36 -6.33
CA ALA A 120 -6.69 -5.80 -7.03
C ALA A 120 -7.90 -5.69 -6.10
N SER A 121 -9.02 -5.22 -6.64
CA SER A 121 -10.31 -5.26 -5.97
C SER A 121 -11.14 -6.41 -6.53
N GLY A 122 -11.80 -7.17 -5.67
CA GLY A 122 -12.65 -8.27 -6.10
C GLY A 122 -13.07 -9.18 -4.96
N LEU A 123 -13.49 -10.38 -5.34
CA LEU A 123 -14.10 -11.36 -4.45
C LEU A 123 -13.03 -12.10 -3.62
N PRO A 124 -13.33 -12.43 -2.35
CA PRO A 124 -12.46 -13.29 -1.55
C PRO A 124 -12.46 -14.72 -2.13
N VAL A 125 -11.31 -15.38 -2.07
CA VAL A 125 -11.20 -16.81 -2.42
C VAL A 125 -12.03 -17.63 -1.44
N GLY A 126 -12.85 -18.54 -1.97
CA GLY A 126 -13.72 -19.42 -1.17
C GLY A 126 -15.05 -18.81 -0.73
N GLY A 127 -15.39 -17.59 -1.21
CA GLY A 127 -16.73 -17.02 -1.03
C GLY A 127 -17.67 -17.36 -2.20
N ASP A 128 -18.97 -17.37 -1.94
CA ASP A 128 -20.00 -17.54 -2.98
C ASP A 128 -20.43 -16.19 -3.55
N LEU A 129 -20.72 -16.16 -4.87
CA LEU A 129 -21.15 -14.95 -5.58
C LEU A 129 -22.44 -14.35 -5.01
N GLU A 130 -23.35 -15.19 -4.50
CA GLU A 130 -24.63 -14.76 -3.95
C GLU A 130 -24.50 -13.91 -2.67
N TYR A 131 -23.36 -14.01 -1.97
CA TYR A 131 -23.08 -13.27 -0.74
C TYR A 131 -22.18 -12.05 -0.94
N ALA A 132 -21.76 -11.78 -2.18
CA ALA A 132 -20.97 -10.61 -2.51
C ALA A 132 -21.85 -9.36 -2.65
N ASP A 133 -21.39 -8.23 -2.14
CA ASP A 133 -22.05 -6.95 -2.39
C ASP A 133 -21.87 -6.49 -3.85
N GLU A 134 -22.83 -5.69 -4.33
CA GLU A 134 -22.89 -5.23 -5.72
C GLU A 134 -21.62 -4.46 -6.16
N LEU A 135 -21.03 -3.69 -5.24
CA LEU A 135 -19.82 -2.90 -5.54
C LEU A 135 -18.61 -3.82 -5.73
N THR A 136 -18.42 -4.79 -4.85
CA THR A 136 -17.35 -5.80 -4.97
C THR A 136 -17.51 -6.63 -6.24
N LEU A 137 -18.74 -7.06 -6.55
CA LEU A 137 -19.01 -7.83 -7.77
C LEU A 137 -18.78 -6.98 -9.03
N GLY A 138 -19.20 -5.72 -9.03
CA GLY A 138 -18.93 -4.76 -10.11
C GLY A 138 -17.42 -4.58 -10.35
N ARG A 139 -16.65 -4.36 -9.29
CA ARG A 139 -15.17 -4.25 -9.38
C ARG A 139 -14.52 -5.54 -9.88
N ALA A 140 -15.00 -6.70 -9.44
CA ALA A 140 -14.51 -8.00 -9.92
C ALA A 140 -14.79 -8.20 -11.42
N LEU A 141 -15.95 -7.77 -11.91
CA LEU A 141 -16.32 -7.82 -13.33
C LEU A 141 -15.48 -6.86 -14.18
N GLU A 142 -15.24 -5.63 -13.72
CA GLU A 142 -14.37 -4.67 -14.38
C GLU A 142 -12.92 -5.16 -14.46
N GLY A 143 -12.42 -5.75 -13.38
CA GLY A 143 -11.07 -6.31 -13.26
C GLY A 143 -10.90 -7.74 -13.78
N ARG A 144 -11.88 -8.28 -14.52
CA ARG A 144 -11.82 -9.67 -15.01
C ARG A 144 -10.61 -9.89 -15.91
N ARG A 145 -9.97 -11.05 -15.77
CA ARG A 145 -8.80 -11.46 -16.54
C ARG A 145 -9.19 -12.60 -17.48
N GLU A 146 -8.53 -12.65 -18.64
CA GLU A 146 -8.64 -13.79 -19.54
C GLU A 146 -8.10 -15.05 -18.85
N VAL A 147 -8.78 -16.18 -19.04
CA VAL A 147 -8.32 -17.47 -18.50
C VAL A 147 -7.16 -17.95 -19.38
N PRO A 148 -5.96 -18.18 -18.83
CA PRO A 148 -4.86 -18.73 -19.61
C PRO A 148 -5.27 -20.06 -20.23
N SER A 149 -4.94 -20.28 -21.51
CA SER A 149 -5.29 -21.52 -22.22
C SER A 149 -4.55 -22.76 -21.73
N ASP A 150 -3.47 -22.55 -20.99
CA ASP A 150 -2.53 -23.60 -20.61
C ASP A 150 -2.49 -23.70 -19.08
N ALA A 151 -3.28 -24.63 -18.55
CA ALA A 151 -3.26 -25.10 -17.15
C ALA A 151 -2.84 -26.57 -17.11
#